data_AF-A0A955AWM4-F1
#
_entry.id   AF-A0A955AWM4-F1
#
_cell.length_a   1.000
_cell.length_b   1.000
_cell.length_c   1.000
_cell.angle_alpha   90.00
_cell.angle_beta   90.00
_cell.angle_gamma   90.00
#
_symmetry.space_group_name_H-M   'P 1'
#
loop_
_entity.id
_entity.type
_entity.pdbx_description
1 polymer ?
#
loop_
_entity_poly.entity_id
_entity_poly.type
_entity_poly.pdbx_seq_one_letter_code
_entity_poly.pdbx_strand_id
1 'polypeptide(L)'
;KEWPRVARGGHWDDDAEQCRCASRLGSNDPEWKANDPNFPLSPWWFTDDPARGVGFRIVRPLRPIAKDDLVRCWEPDVETVKYDVESRLQEGRGVLGLTGPDLPNAIKALKDSE
;
A
#
# COMPACT_ATOMS: atom_id res chain seq x y z
N LYS A 1 -8.92 -1.86 -11.29
CA LYS A 1 -7.90 -2.36 -12.27
C LYS A 1 -6.58 -2.41 -11.53
N GLU A 2 -5.91 -3.56 -11.46
CA GLU A 2 -4.72 -3.76 -10.63
C GLU A 2 -3.55 -2.86 -11.05
N TRP A 3 -3.20 -2.89 -12.34
CA TRP A 3 -2.14 -2.07 -12.96
C TRP A 3 -2.55 -1.64 -14.39
N PRO A 4 -1.97 -0.58 -14.97
CA PRO A 4 -0.94 0.28 -14.38
C PRO A 4 -1.53 1.26 -13.36
N ARG A 5 -0.88 1.38 -12.20
CA ARG A 5 -0.98 2.51 -11.26
C ARG A 5 0.14 3.51 -11.56
N VAL A 6 -0.02 4.76 -11.14
CA VAL A 6 0.92 5.83 -11.52
C VAL A 6 1.81 6.20 -10.34
N ALA A 7 3.12 6.00 -10.48
CA ALA A 7 4.14 6.63 -9.66
C ALA A 7 4.61 7.94 -10.31
N ARG A 8 4.96 8.93 -9.48
CA ARG A 8 5.23 10.31 -9.90
C ARG A 8 6.53 10.81 -9.26
N GLY A 9 7.25 11.67 -9.97
CA GLY A 9 8.39 12.44 -9.45
C GLY A 9 9.78 11.92 -9.80
N GLY A 10 9.88 10.69 -10.32
CA GLY A 10 11.16 10.02 -10.58
C GLY A 10 11.77 9.38 -9.33
N HIS A 11 12.75 8.50 -9.52
CA HIS A 11 13.54 7.88 -8.47
C HIS A 11 15.04 8.16 -8.61
N TRP A 12 15.85 7.64 -7.71
CA TRP A 12 17.27 7.98 -7.59
C TRP A 12 18.16 7.54 -8.77
N ASP A 13 17.69 6.61 -9.60
CA ASP A 13 18.41 6.06 -10.76
C ASP A 13 17.82 6.55 -12.10
N ASP A 14 16.81 7.45 -12.03
CA ASP A 14 16.20 8.06 -13.21
C ASP A 14 17.07 9.21 -13.75
N ASP A 15 17.10 9.36 -15.07
CA ASP A 15 17.65 10.54 -15.73
C ASP A 15 16.91 11.83 -15.29
N ALA A 16 17.61 12.97 -15.37
CA ALA A 16 17.08 14.26 -14.91
C ALA A 16 15.76 14.65 -15.61
N GLU A 17 15.58 14.27 -16.88
CA GLU A 17 14.37 14.50 -17.67
C GLU A 17 13.16 13.71 -17.14
N GLN A 18 13.40 12.59 -16.45
CA GLN A 18 12.39 11.76 -15.80
C GLN A 18 12.09 12.21 -14.35
N CYS A 19 12.89 13.08 -13.76
CA CYS A 19 12.69 13.64 -12.42
C CYS A 19 11.87 14.95 -12.42
N ARG A 20 10.70 14.96 -13.06
CA ARG A 20 9.83 16.16 -13.16
C ARG A 20 8.43 15.94 -12.62
N CYS A 21 7.74 17.03 -12.30
CA CYS A 21 6.35 16.99 -11.80
C CYS A 21 5.38 16.31 -12.77
N ALA A 22 5.70 16.30 -14.07
CA ALA A 22 4.89 15.71 -15.13
C ALA A 22 5.18 14.21 -15.38
N SER A 23 6.28 13.65 -14.86
CA SER A 23 6.68 12.26 -15.10
C SER A 23 5.67 11.24 -14.58
N ARG A 24 5.43 10.17 -15.35
CA ARG A 24 4.49 9.10 -15.04
C ARG A 24 5.18 7.76 -15.27
N LEU A 25 5.49 7.05 -14.20
CA LEU A 25 5.84 5.63 -14.28
C LEU A 25 4.55 4.82 -14.08
N GLY A 26 4.19 4.00 -15.07
CA GLY A 26 3.10 3.04 -14.94
C GLY A 26 3.59 1.77 -14.26
N SER A 27 2.86 1.26 -13.27
CA SER A 27 3.20 -0.02 -12.65
C SER A 27 2.99 -1.19 -13.62
N ASN A 28 3.83 -2.20 -13.48
CA ASN A 28 3.74 -3.46 -14.23
C ASN A 28 4.05 -4.63 -13.28
N ASP A 29 3.05 -5.06 -12.51
CA ASP A 29 3.22 -6.10 -11.50
C ASP A 29 3.85 -7.41 -12.02
N PRO A 30 3.45 -7.96 -13.20
CA PRO A 30 4.12 -9.13 -13.76
C PRO A 30 5.62 -8.94 -14.01
N GLU A 31 6.03 -7.78 -14.53
CA GLU A 31 7.44 -7.47 -14.79
C GLU A 31 8.21 -7.21 -13.50
N TRP A 32 7.61 -6.47 -12.56
CA TRP A 32 8.25 -6.05 -11.32
C TRP A 32 8.44 -7.18 -10.30
N LYS A 33 7.73 -8.29 -10.50
CA LYS A 33 7.79 -9.51 -9.68
C LYS A 33 8.46 -10.67 -10.42
N ALA A 34 9.04 -10.44 -11.60
CA ALA A 34 9.55 -11.50 -12.47
C ALA A 34 10.65 -12.34 -11.80
N ASN A 35 11.46 -11.74 -10.93
CA ASN A 35 12.50 -12.45 -10.18
C ASN A 35 12.06 -12.91 -8.79
N ASP A 36 10.76 -13.01 -8.51
CA ASP A 36 10.27 -13.59 -7.25
C ASP A 36 10.63 -15.08 -7.17
N PRO A 37 11.47 -15.50 -6.20
CA PRO A 37 11.91 -16.88 -6.10
C PRO A 37 10.84 -17.81 -5.48
N ASN A 38 9.72 -17.28 -5.01
CA ASN A 38 8.71 -18.05 -4.30
C ASN A 38 7.76 -18.80 -5.25
N PHE A 39 7.29 -19.97 -4.82
CA PHE A 39 6.18 -20.68 -5.47
C PHE A 39 5.15 -21.10 -4.41
N PRO A 40 3.93 -20.52 -4.40
CA PRO A 40 3.42 -19.46 -5.28
C PRO A 40 4.12 -18.10 -5.07
N LEU A 41 4.02 -17.21 -6.07
CA LEU A 41 4.61 -15.87 -6.00
C LEU A 41 4.00 -15.07 -4.84
N SER A 42 4.83 -14.32 -4.14
CA SER A 42 4.41 -13.37 -3.11
C SER A 42 3.65 -12.20 -3.74
N PRO A 43 2.59 -11.70 -3.09
CA PRO A 43 1.91 -10.48 -3.54
C PRO A 43 2.76 -9.21 -3.35
N TRP A 44 3.83 -9.27 -2.55
CA TRP A 44 4.60 -8.08 -2.14
C TRP A 44 6.07 -8.08 -2.60
N TRP A 45 6.49 -9.00 -3.49
CA TRP A 45 7.89 -9.11 -3.92
C TRP A 45 8.24 -8.13 -5.05
N PHE A 46 8.50 -6.88 -4.70
CA PHE A 46 8.82 -5.79 -5.63
C PHE A 46 10.29 -5.36 -5.50
N THR A 47 11.21 -6.29 -5.76
CA THR A 47 12.65 -6.09 -5.50
C THR A 47 13.48 -5.70 -6.73
N ASP A 48 12.87 -5.73 -7.92
CA ASP A 48 13.53 -5.37 -9.17
C ASP A 48 13.35 -3.89 -9.51
N ASP A 49 14.18 -3.36 -10.40
CA ASP A 49 13.91 -2.06 -10.99
C ASP A 49 12.83 -2.19 -12.08
N PRO A 50 11.93 -1.19 -12.23
CA PRO A 50 11.92 0.10 -11.53
C PRO A 50 11.17 0.08 -10.17
N ALA A 51 10.68 -1.07 -9.71
CA ALA A 51 9.85 -1.18 -8.51
C ALA A 51 10.56 -0.71 -7.22
N ARG A 52 11.87 -0.92 -7.10
CA ARG A 52 12.69 -0.37 -5.99
C ARG A 52 12.69 1.16 -5.91
N GLY A 53 12.41 1.84 -7.01
CA GLY A 53 12.23 3.29 -7.07
C GLY A 53 10.89 3.77 -6.52
N VAL A 54 9.94 2.87 -6.24
CA VAL A 54 8.59 3.20 -5.80
C VAL A 54 8.53 3.28 -4.28
N GLY A 55 8.00 4.39 -3.78
CA GLY A 55 7.69 4.59 -2.36
C GLY A 55 6.29 5.16 -2.18
N PHE A 56 5.99 5.60 -0.95
CA PHE A 56 4.70 6.23 -0.63
C PHE A 56 4.89 7.62 -0.04
N ARG A 57 3.93 8.50 -0.32
CA ARG A 57 3.77 9.81 0.33
C ARG A 57 2.37 9.88 0.91
N ILE A 58 2.28 10.02 2.23
CA ILE A 58 0.99 10.13 2.91
C ILE A 58 0.40 11.51 2.61
N VAL A 59 -0.86 11.52 2.20
CA VAL A 59 -1.65 12.72 1.98
C VAL A 59 -2.90 12.67 2.86
N ARG A 60 -3.29 13.83 3.39
CA ARG A 60 -4.48 13.97 4.23
C ARG A 60 -5.24 15.21 3.77
N PRO A 61 -6.58 15.15 3.66
CA PRO A 61 -7.37 16.33 3.36
C PRO A 61 -7.28 17.36 4.50
N LEU A 62 -7.15 18.64 4.14
CA LEU A 62 -7.07 19.74 5.13
C LEU A 62 -8.37 19.88 5.92
N ARG A 63 -9.51 19.76 5.23
CA ARG A 63 -10.86 19.77 5.84
C ARG A 63 -11.37 18.34 5.97
N PRO A 64 -12.13 18.00 7.03
CA PRO A 64 -12.80 16.71 7.11
C PRO A 64 -13.64 16.45 5.86
N ILE A 65 -13.55 15.24 5.32
CA ILE A 65 -14.40 14.78 4.21
C ILE A 65 -15.53 13.90 4.77
N ALA A 66 -16.61 13.74 4.00
CA ALA A 66 -17.72 12.89 4.39
C ALA A 66 -17.28 11.43 4.54
N LYS A 67 -17.96 10.65 5.40
CA LYS A 67 -17.61 9.25 5.65
C LYS A 67 -17.60 8.41 4.37
N ASP A 68 -18.58 8.62 3.50
CA ASP A 68 -18.70 7.90 2.23
C ASP A 68 -17.54 8.20 1.27
N ASP A 69 -16.91 9.37 1.39
CA ASP A 69 -15.73 9.73 0.60
C ASP A 69 -14.43 9.16 1.19
N LEU A 70 -14.37 8.91 2.50
CA LEU A 70 -13.21 8.26 3.13
C LEU A 70 -12.99 6.86 2.56
N VAL A 71 -14.09 6.12 2.36
CA VAL A 71 -14.08 4.76 1.79
C VAL A 71 -13.34 4.73 0.46
N ARG A 72 -13.54 5.74 -0.39
CA ARG A 72 -12.89 5.84 -1.72
C ARG A 72 -11.37 6.03 -1.65
N CYS A 73 -10.85 6.53 -0.53
CA CYS A 73 -9.43 6.78 -0.34
C CYS A 73 -8.73 5.69 0.48
N TRP A 74 -9.47 5.01 1.36
CA TRP A 74 -8.90 4.09 2.34
C TRP A 74 -9.10 2.62 1.99
N GLU A 75 -10.20 2.27 1.32
CA GLU A 75 -10.45 0.88 0.97
C GLU A 75 -9.75 0.51 -0.36
N PRO A 76 -9.14 -0.67 -0.43
CA PRO A 76 -8.61 -1.18 -1.69
C PRO A 76 -9.74 -1.38 -2.71
N ASP A 77 -9.53 -0.89 -3.93
CA ASP A 77 -10.46 -0.99 -5.07
C ASP A 77 -10.18 -2.21 -5.97
N VAL A 78 -9.25 -3.08 -5.55
CA VAL A 78 -8.83 -4.29 -6.29
C VAL A 78 -9.09 -5.53 -5.45
N GLU A 79 -9.85 -6.47 -6.01
CA GLU A 79 -10.21 -7.72 -5.33
C GLU A 79 -9.00 -8.62 -5.03
N THR A 80 -7.99 -8.68 -5.90
CA THR A 80 -6.75 -9.43 -5.64
C THR A 80 -6.01 -8.89 -4.43
N VAL A 81 -5.87 -7.56 -4.33
CA VAL A 81 -5.23 -6.91 -3.18
C VAL A 81 -6.01 -7.17 -1.89
N LYS A 82 -7.35 -7.15 -1.92
CA LYS A 82 -8.18 -7.52 -0.75
C LYS A 82 -7.89 -8.94 -0.30
N TYR A 83 -7.95 -9.89 -1.23
CA TYR A 83 -7.67 -11.29 -0.98
C TYR A 83 -6.27 -11.51 -0.41
N ASP A 84 -5.25 -10.88 -1.01
CA ASP A 84 -3.87 -10.99 -0.56
C ASP A 84 -3.70 -10.45 0.87
N VAL A 85 -4.30 -9.30 1.20
CA VAL A 85 -4.26 -8.76 2.57
C VAL A 85 -4.98 -9.69 3.55
N GLU A 86 -6.19 -10.13 3.22
CA GLU A 86 -7.00 -11.01 4.07
C GLU A 86 -6.31 -12.35 4.34
N SER A 87 -5.75 -12.97 3.31
CA SER A 87 -4.99 -14.21 3.43
C SER A 87 -3.80 -14.05 4.40
N ARG A 88 -3.06 -12.93 4.31
CA ARG A 88 -1.93 -12.65 5.21
C ARG A 88 -2.37 -12.41 6.65
N LEU A 89 -3.50 -11.75 6.85
CA LEU A 89 -4.09 -11.60 8.20
C LEU A 89 -4.49 -12.95 8.78
N GLN A 90 -5.09 -13.84 7.99
CA GLN A 90 -5.46 -15.19 8.40
C GLN A 90 -4.24 -16.07 8.72
N GLU A 91 -3.14 -15.90 7.99
CA GLU A 91 -1.84 -16.54 8.28
C GLU A 91 -1.18 -16.03 9.57
N GLY A 92 -1.75 -15.03 10.26
CA GLY A 92 -1.16 -14.40 11.43
C GLY A 92 0.00 -13.45 11.10
N ARG A 93 0.16 -13.06 9.83
CA ARG A 93 1.19 -12.12 9.36
C ARG A 93 0.74 -10.65 9.43
N GLY A 94 -0.28 -10.36 10.23
CA GLY A 94 -0.76 -9.01 10.49
C GLY A 94 -1.83 -9.00 11.58
N VAL A 95 -2.19 -7.80 12.04
CA VAL A 95 -3.21 -7.58 13.07
C VAL A 95 -4.11 -6.44 12.65
N LEU A 96 -5.43 -6.66 12.71
CA LEU A 96 -6.41 -5.58 12.62
C LEU A 96 -6.58 -4.97 14.01
N GLY A 97 -6.40 -3.66 14.10
CA GLY A 97 -6.56 -2.91 15.34
C GLY A 97 -7.52 -1.76 15.16
N LEU A 98 -8.19 -1.37 16.25
CA LEU A 98 -8.92 -0.12 16.29
C LEU A 98 -7.93 1.03 16.06
N THR A 99 -8.25 1.93 15.14
CA THR A 99 -7.46 3.15 14.92
C THR A 99 -8.37 4.33 15.23
N GLY A 100 -8.26 4.85 16.45
CA GLY A 100 -9.10 5.95 16.91
C GLY A 100 -8.49 6.69 18.09
N PRO A 101 -8.99 7.89 18.42
CA PRO A 101 -8.52 8.65 19.58
C PRO A 101 -8.61 7.86 20.90
N ASP A 102 -9.57 6.93 20.96
CA ASP A 102 -9.83 6.09 22.13
C ASP A 102 -8.96 4.82 22.19
N LEU A 103 -8.14 4.57 21.16
CA LEU A 103 -7.24 3.42 21.11
C LEU A 103 -6.37 3.26 22.37
N PRO A 104 -5.77 4.33 22.95
CA PRO A 104 -4.99 4.19 24.18
C PRO A 104 -5.83 3.65 25.35
N ASN A 105 -7.10 4.05 25.45
CA ASN A 105 -8.01 3.58 26.49
C ASN A 105 -8.42 2.12 26.26
N ALA A 106 -8.68 1.75 25.00
CA ALA A 106 -9.00 0.37 24.64
C ALA A 106 -7.82 -0.58 24.92
N ILE A 107 -6.58 -0.17 24.62
CA ILE A 107 -5.36 -0.93 24.95
C ILE A 107 -5.23 -1.14 26.46
N LYS A 108 -5.49 -0.09 27.25
CA LYS A 108 -5.43 -0.17 28.71
C LYS A 108 -6.46 -1.15 29.25
N ALA A 109 -7.72 -1.05 28.79
CA ALA A 109 -8.80 -1.93 29.23
C ALA A 109 -8.53 -3.41 28.94
N LEU A 110 -7.92 -3.74 27.78
CA LEU A 110 -7.54 -5.11 27.45
C LEU A 110 -6.48 -5.66 28.40
N LYS A 111 -5.45 -4.88 28.72
CA LYS A 111 -4.38 -5.29 29.66
C LYS A 111 -4.88 -5.49 31.09
N ASP A 112 -5.86 -4.68 31.52
CA ASP A 112 -6.45 -4.79 32.85
C ASP A 112 -7.40 -6.01 32.97
N SER A 113 -7.74 -6.66 31.85
CA SER A 113 -8.63 -7.83 31.79
C SER A 113 -7.94 -9.18 31.64
N GLU A 114 -6.61 -9.19 31.43
CA GLU A 114 -5.74 -10.37 31.44
C GLU A 114 -5.16 -10.64 32.84
#